data_AF-A0A7V9ARF9-F1
#
_entry.id   AF-A0A7V9ARF9-F1
#
_cell.length_a   1.000
_cell.length_b   1.000
_cell.length_c   1.000
_cell.angle_alpha   90.00
_cell.angle_beta   90.00
_cell.angle_gamma   90.00
#
_symmetry.space_group_name_H-M   'P 1'
#
loop_
_entity.id
_entity.type
_entity.pdbx_description
1 polymer ?
#
loop_
_entity_poly.entity_id
_entity_poly.type
_entity_poly.pdbx_seq_one_letter_code
_entity_poly.pdbx_strand_id
1 'polypeptide(L)'
;MSASEPGEPQERCAWCGEGVERDGGYRLTEPAGERRAAFCRLEHVVPWAIQGPHWEPGAVEEPSGYDESLERCAHCGETLTDARVVLVSHRGEHRIPDGFCSVDHLRAWASGGGRFGGARTP
;
A
#
# COMPACT_ATOMS: atom_id res chain seq x y z
N MET A 1 24.25 -2.47 -25.51
CA MET A 1 23.89 -1.60 -24.37
C MET A 1 22.52 -1.03 -24.68
N SER A 2 21.46 -1.82 -24.46
CA SER A 2 20.09 -1.36 -24.66
C SER A 2 19.68 -0.65 -23.38
N ALA A 3 19.42 0.65 -23.46
CA ALA A 3 18.79 1.38 -22.38
C ALA A 3 17.41 0.75 -22.16
N SER A 4 17.16 0.24 -20.96
CA SER A 4 15.83 -0.19 -20.56
C SER A 4 14.88 0.99 -20.75
N GLU A 5 13.87 0.84 -21.60
CA GLU A 5 12.79 1.79 -21.72
C GLU A 5 12.11 1.93 -20.34
N PRO A 6 11.86 3.15 -19.82
CA PRO A 6 11.14 3.30 -18.57
C PRO A 6 9.77 2.64 -18.73
N GLY A 7 9.50 1.65 -17.87
CA GLY A 7 8.31 0.80 -17.98
C GLY A 7 7.04 1.64 -17.96
N GLU A 8 6.18 1.46 -18.97
CA GLU A 8 4.95 2.24 -19.11
C GLU A 8 4.07 2.15 -17.84
N PRO A 9 3.42 3.26 -17.44
CA PRO A 9 2.53 3.27 -16.28
C PRO A 9 1.33 2.36 -16.56
N GLN A 10 1.09 1.40 -15.67
CA GLN A 10 -0.03 0.46 -15.81
C GLN A 10 -1.28 0.90 -15.04
N GLU A 11 -1.10 1.77 -14.06
CA GLU A 11 -2.12 2.20 -13.12
C GLU A 11 -2.07 3.72 -12.96
N ARG A 12 -3.17 4.32 -12.53
CA ARG A 12 -3.22 5.75 -12.20
C ARG A 12 -3.22 5.93 -10.70
N CYS A 13 -2.52 6.95 -10.23
CA CYS A 13 -2.56 7.33 -8.84
C CYS A 13 -4.00 7.71 -8.49
N ALA A 14 -4.58 7.01 -7.51
CA ALA A 14 -5.94 7.26 -7.06
C ALA A 14 -6.13 8.71 -6.59
N TRP A 15 -5.10 9.35 -6.04
CA TRP A 15 -5.19 10.74 -5.61
C TRP A 15 -5.02 11.77 -6.73
N CYS A 16 -3.88 11.77 -7.44
CA CYS A 16 -3.53 12.85 -8.36
C CYS A 16 -3.74 12.51 -9.85
N GLY A 17 -4.13 11.27 -10.16
CA GLY A 17 -4.38 10.80 -11.53
C GLY A 17 -3.15 10.53 -12.40
N GLU A 18 -1.94 10.79 -11.87
CA GLU A 18 -0.66 10.56 -12.56
C GLU A 18 -0.38 9.08 -12.76
N GLY A 19 0.34 8.72 -13.82
CA GLY A 19 0.78 7.35 -14.07
C GLY A 19 1.66 6.80 -12.93
N VAL A 20 1.39 5.57 -12.50
CA VAL A 20 2.25 4.84 -11.56
C VAL A 20 3.01 3.77 -12.33
N GLU A 21 4.33 3.92 -12.39
CA GLU A 21 5.23 2.97 -13.03
C GLU A 21 5.11 1.58 -12.40
N ARG A 22 5.22 0.51 -13.20
CA ARG A 22 5.09 -0.90 -12.73
C ARG A 22 6.00 -1.22 -11.53
N ASP A 23 7.21 -0.69 -11.56
CA ASP A 23 8.28 -1.01 -10.60
C ASP A 23 8.50 0.09 -9.54
N GLY A 24 7.66 1.13 -9.54
CA GLY A 24 7.74 2.26 -8.61
C GLY A 24 6.40 2.58 -7.95
N GLY A 25 6.42 3.35 -6.86
CA GLY A 25 5.20 3.76 -6.17
C GLY A 25 4.61 2.70 -5.25
N TYR A 26 3.32 2.79 -4.98
CA TYR A 26 2.64 2.04 -3.93
C TYR A 26 1.35 1.40 -4.46
N ARG A 27 1.12 0.13 -4.11
CA ARG A 27 -0.14 -0.58 -4.37
C ARG A 27 -0.80 -0.87 -3.05
N LEU A 28 -2.04 -0.46 -2.91
CA LEU A 28 -2.88 -0.73 -1.76
C LEU A 28 -3.95 -1.73 -2.15
N THR A 29 -4.16 -2.72 -1.30
CA THR A 29 -5.15 -3.77 -1.52
C THR A 29 -5.97 -4.02 -0.27
N GLU A 30 -7.25 -4.36 -0.45
CA GLU A 30 -8.16 -4.85 0.59
C GLU A 30 -8.69 -6.22 0.11
N PRO A 31 -8.06 -7.35 0.52
CA PRO A 31 -8.39 -8.68 -0.01
C PRO A 31 -9.85 -9.07 0.21
N ALA A 32 -10.40 -8.87 1.41
CA ALA A 32 -11.80 -9.20 1.71
C ALA A 32 -12.82 -8.43 0.86
N GLY A 33 -12.45 -7.25 0.36
CA GLY A 33 -13.30 -6.42 -0.50
C GLY A 33 -13.01 -6.57 -1.99
N GLU A 34 -11.95 -7.32 -2.37
CA GLU A 34 -11.42 -7.37 -3.75
C GLU A 34 -11.22 -5.98 -4.35
N ARG A 35 -10.63 -5.08 -3.55
CA ARG A 35 -10.42 -3.67 -3.88
C ARG A 35 -8.94 -3.34 -3.93
N ARG A 36 -8.60 -2.40 -4.79
CA ARG A 36 -7.24 -1.89 -4.94
C ARG A 36 -7.19 -0.39 -5.22
N ALA A 37 -6.05 0.22 -4.93
CA ALA A 37 -5.70 1.58 -5.31
C ALA A 37 -4.18 1.68 -5.50
N ALA A 38 -3.74 2.57 -6.40
CA ALA A 38 -2.32 2.83 -6.61
C ALA A 38 -1.96 4.28 -6.22
N PHE A 39 -0.72 4.50 -5.79
CA PHE A 39 -0.21 5.83 -5.45
C PHE A 39 1.20 6.05 -5.97
N CYS A 40 1.45 7.19 -6.62
CA CYS A 40 2.80 7.54 -7.06
C CYS A 40 3.73 7.93 -5.90
N ARG A 41 3.16 8.35 -4.75
CA ARG A 41 3.87 8.74 -3.53
C ARG A 41 3.08 8.31 -2.30
N LEU A 42 3.77 8.07 -1.19
CA LEU A 42 3.12 7.68 0.07
C LEU A 42 2.19 8.78 0.57
N GLU A 43 2.60 10.04 0.42
CA GLU A 43 1.87 11.21 0.89
C GLU A 43 0.48 11.34 0.25
N HIS A 44 0.25 10.71 -0.91
CA HIS A 44 -1.04 10.72 -1.59
C HIS A 44 -2.08 9.80 -0.95
N VAL A 45 -1.65 8.83 -0.14
CA VAL A 45 -2.56 7.99 0.65
C VAL A 45 -3.34 8.83 1.66
N VAL A 46 -2.70 9.85 2.24
CA VAL A 46 -3.28 10.66 3.32
C VAL A 46 -4.52 11.46 2.89
N PRO A 47 -4.46 12.34 1.87
CA PRO A 47 -5.64 13.08 1.42
C PRO A 47 -6.71 12.17 0.80
N TRP A 48 -6.31 11.08 0.16
CA TRP A 48 -7.22 10.05 -0.36
C TRP A 48 -8.05 9.41 0.76
N ALA A 49 -7.40 8.99 1.84
CA ALA A 49 -8.08 8.40 2.99
C ALA A 49 -9.03 9.40 3.68
N ILE A 50 -8.63 10.69 3.77
CA ILE A 50 -9.43 11.75 4.40
C ILE A 50 -10.73 12.03 3.62
N GLN A 51 -10.70 11.98 2.29
CA GLN A 51 -11.85 12.33 1.45
C GLN A 51 -12.87 11.20 1.26
N GLY A 52 -12.62 10.04 1.88
CA GLY A 52 -13.36 8.83 1.62
C GLY A 52 -12.65 8.00 0.55
N PRO A 53 -12.11 6.82 0.91
CA PRO A 53 -11.27 6.04 0.01
C PRO A 53 -12.08 5.55 -1.19
N HIS A 54 -11.79 6.11 -2.36
CA HIS A 54 -12.33 5.61 -3.62
C HIS A 54 -11.43 4.48 -4.14
N TRP A 55 -12.03 3.30 -4.23
CA TRP A 55 -11.37 2.06 -4.63
C TRP A 55 -11.69 1.71 -6.07
N GLU A 56 -10.75 1.03 -6.72
CA GLU A 56 -11.01 0.30 -7.95
C GLU A 56 -11.28 -1.17 -7.64
N PRO A 57 -12.17 -1.84 -8.39
CA PRO A 57 -12.32 -3.28 -8.29
C PRO A 57 -11.04 -3.97 -8.77
N GLY A 58 -10.61 -5.01 -8.06
CA GLY A 58 -9.47 -5.81 -8.46
C GLY A 58 -9.13 -6.87 -7.44
N ALA A 59 -9.27 -8.13 -7.85
CA ALA A 59 -8.74 -9.26 -7.11
C ALA A 59 -7.22 -9.15 -7.04
N VAL A 60 -6.69 -9.51 -5.88
CA VAL A 60 -5.26 -9.49 -5.60
C VAL A 60 -4.87 -10.92 -5.34
N GLU A 61 -4.05 -11.49 -6.22
CA GLU A 61 -3.36 -12.73 -5.90
C GLU A 61 -2.51 -12.45 -4.67
N GLU A 62 -2.84 -13.09 -3.54
CA GLU A 62 -2.00 -13.06 -2.35
C GLU A 62 -0.59 -13.45 -2.78
N PRO A 63 0.39 -12.55 -2.69
CA PRO A 63 1.72 -12.87 -3.13
C PRO A 63 2.27 -13.91 -2.17
N SER A 64 2.44 -15.14 -2.66
CA SER A 64 3.04 -16.22 -1.88
C SER A 64 4.45 -15.80 -1.44
N GLY A 65 4.66 -15.60 -0.13
CA GLY A 65 5.98 -15.28 0.44
C GLY A 65 6.08 -14.02 1.31
N TYR A 66 4.98 -13.34 1.64
CA TYR A 66 4.99 -12.13 2.49
C TYR A 66 4.49 -12.35 3.93
N ASP A 67 4.28 -13.59 4.35
CA ASP A 67 3.57 -13.98 5.58
C ASP A 67 3.95 -13.15 6.82
N GLU A 68 5.22 -13.12 7.21
CA GLU A 68 5.63 -12.53 8.51
C GLU A 68 5.34 -11.03 8.64
N SER A 69 5.48 -10.26 7.55
CA SER A 69 5.21 -8.79 7.57
C SER A 69 3.71 -8.47 7.48
N LEU A 70 2.89 -9.48 7.18
CA LEU A 70 1.43 -9.40 7.08
C LEU A 70 0.71 -10.06 8.26
N GLU A 71 1.44 -10.54 9.27
CA GLU A 71 0.87 -11.06 10.52
C GLU A 71 0.43 -9.94 11.46
N ARG A 72 1.09 -8.76 11.42
CA ARG A 72 0.87 -7.66 12.36
C ARG A 72 0.68 -6.32 11.67
N CYS A 73 -0.17 -5.49 12.27
CA CYS A 73 -0.38 -4.14 11.79
C CYS A 73 0.89 -3.29 11.99
N ALA A 74 1.40 -2.71 10.91
CA ALA A 74 2.57 -1.82 10.95
C ALA A 74 2.35 -0.51 11.74
N HIS A 75 1.09 -0.18 12.07
CA HIS A 75 0.74 0.98 12.89
C HIS A 75 0.58 0.64 14.39
N CYS A 76 -0.22 -0.37 14.75
CA CYS A 76 -0.55 -0.66 16.16
C CYS A 76 0.09 -1.95 16.71
N GLY A 77 0.67 -2.81 15.85
CA GLY A 77 1.28 -4.08 16.23
C GLY A 77 0.32 -5.25 16.48
N GLU A 78 -0.99 -5.02 16.41
CA GLU A 78 -2.02 -6.04 16.60
C GLU A 78 -2.01 -7.06 15.46
N THR A 79 -2.41 -8.31 15.76
CA THR A 79 -2.52 -9.36 14.75
C THR A 79 -3.56 -9.00 13.68
N LEU A 80 -3.21 -9.20 12.41
CA LEU A 80 -4.07 -8.90 11.28
C LEU A 80 -5.06 -10.03 11.01
N THR A 81 -6.24 -9.66 10.51
CA THR A 81 -7.31 -10.57 10.11
C THR A 81 -7.51 -10.53 8.60
N ASP A 82 -8.46 -11.29 8.07
CA ASP A 82 -8.80 -11.25 6.64
C ASP A 82 -9.33 -9.88 6.17
N ALA A 83 -9.82 -9.04 7.08
CA ALA A 83 -10.27 -7.68 6.78
C ALA A 83 -9.13 -6.64 6.68
N ARG A 84 -7.87 -7.09 6.66
CA ARG A 84 -6.68 -6.23 6.57
C ARG A 84 -6.59 -5.48 5.24
N VAL A 85 -5.88 -4.36 5.27
CA VAL A 85 -5.38 -3.70 4.05
C VAL A 85 -3.87 -3.87 3.96
N VAL A 86 -3.34 -4.05 2.75
CA VAL A 86 -1.91 -4.28 2.51
C VAL A 86 -1.38 -3.22 1.56
N LEU A 87 -0.35 -2.51 1.98
CA LEU A 87 0.38 -1.57 1.14
C LEU A 87 1.70 -2.20 0.71
N VAL A 88 1.94 -2.32 -0.59
CA VAL A 88 3.21 -2.77 -1.15
C VAL A 88 3.94 -1.57 -1.74
N SER A 89 5.11 -1.27 -1.20
CA SER A 89 6.06 -0.30 -1.75
C SER A 89 6.92 -0.97 -2.82
N HIS A 90 6.84 -0.47 -4.05
CA HIS A 90 7.63 -0.95 -5.19
C HIS A 90 8.86 -0.04 -5.37
N ARG A 91 10.06 -0.63 -5.37
CA ARG A 91 11.34 0.07 -5.55
C ARG A 91 12.27 -0.74 -6.47
N GLY A 92 12.05 -0.62 -7.78
CA GLY A 92 12.79 -1.42 -8.77
C GLY A 92 12.31 -2.88 -8.70
N GLU A 93 13.18 -3.81 -8.34
CA GLU A 93 12.80 -5.22 -8.14
C GLU A 93 12.27 -5.49 -6.72
N HIS A 94 12.55 -4.60 -5.77
CA HIS A 94 12.14 -4.79 -4.38
C HIS A 94 10.65 -4.49 -4.20
N ARG A 95 9.99 -5.36 -3.43
CA ARG A 95 8.59 -5.26 -3.02
C ARG A 95 8.55 -5.39 -1.51
N ILE A 96 8.10 -4.34 -0.82
CA ILE A 96 8.06 -4.31 0.64
C ILE A 96 6.60 -4.17 1.06
N PRO A 97 5.99 -5.24 1.60
CA PRO A 97 4.61 -5.23 2.08
C PRO A 97 4.53 -4.74 3.53
N ASP A 98 3.55 -3.89 3.80
CA ASP A 98 3.13 -3.49 5.14
C ASP A 98 1.62 -3.76 5.30
N GLY A 99 1.24 -4.49 6.34
CA GLY A 99 -0.16 -4.78 6.65
C GLY A 99 -0.78 -3.80 7.66
N PHE A 100 -2.08 -3.52 7.52
CA PHE A 100 -2.83 -2.63 8.42
C PHE A 100 -4.22 -3.17 8.73
N CYS A 101 -4.73 -2.89 9.95
CA CYS A 101 -6.08 -3.27 10.35
C CYS A 101 -7.16 -2.56 9.51
N SER A 102 -6.86 -1.36 9.00
CA SER A 102 -7.81 -0.51 8.28
C SER A 102 -7.11 0.61 7.52
N VAL A 103 -7.87 1.32 6.68
CA VAL A 103 -7.43 2.55 6.00
C VAL A 103 -7.03 3.64 6.99
N ASP A 104 -7.69 3.73 8.17
CA ASP A 104 -7.32 4.70 9.20
C ASP A 104 -5.93 4.46 9.78
N HIS A 105 -5.59 3.19 10.06
CA HIS A 105 -4.25 2.83 10.54
C HIS A 105 -3.18 3.09 9.47
N LEU A 106 -3.47 2.74 8.22
CA LEU A 106 -2.63 3.09 7.08
C LEU A 106 -2.41 4.61 6.99
N ARG A 107 -3.47 5.41 7.06
CA ARG A 107 -3.41 6.88 6.99
C ARG A 107 -2.54 7.44 8.12
N ALA A 108 -2.73 6.98 9.36
CA ALA A 108 -1.97 7.45 10.51
C ALA A 108 -0.47 7.15 10.34
N TRP A 109 -0.14 5.94 9.87
CA TRP A 109 1.23 5.54 9.54
C TRP A 109 1.83 6.35 8.38
N ALA A 110 1.09 6.54 7.28
CA ALA A 110 1.52 7.31 6.12
C ALA A 110 1.75 8.79 6.48
N SER A 111 0.91 9.37 7.33
CA SER A 111 1.07 10.74 7.86
C SER A 111 2.33 10.87 8.71
N GLY A 112 2.77 9.78 9.34
CA GLY A 112 4.05 9.68 10.05
C GLY A 112 5.26 9.56 9.12
N GLY A 113 5.08 9.41 7.81
CA GLY A 113 6.15 9.22 6.82
C GLY A 113 6.53 7.77 6.55
N GLY A 114 5.68 6.81 6.90
CA GLY A 114 5.91 5.40 6.55
C GLY A 114 6.96 4.70 7.40
N ARG A 115 7.22 5.21 8.60
CA ARG A 115 8.13 4.58 9.58
C ARG A 115 7.34 3.67 10.49
N PHE A 116 7.90 2.48 10.75
CA PHE A 116 7.37 1.56 11.76
C PHE A 116 7.16 2.33 13.07
N GLY A 117 5.90 2.44 13.49
CA GLY A 117 5.55 2.94 14.80
C GLY A 117 5.79 1.81 15.79
N GLY A 118 7.06 1.56 16.12
CA GLY A 118 7.40 0.67 17.23
C GLY A 118 6.56 1.07 18.42
N ALA A 119 5.76 0.11 18.90
CA ALA A 119 4.76 0.27 19.94
C ALA A 119 5.12 1.40 20.93
N ARG A 120 4.35 2.47 20.93
CA ARG A 120 4.18 3.24 22.17
C ARG A 120 3.30 2.39 23.08
N THR A 121 3.93 1.45 23.76
CA THR A 121 3.41 0.90 25.02
C THR A 121 3.10 2.09 25.94
N PRO A 122 1.94 2.14 26.62
CA PRO A 122 1.58 3.23 27.53
C PRO A 122 2.60 3.45 28.64
#